data_AF-A0A5C3EHS3-F1
#
_entry.id   AF-A0A5C3EHS3-F1
#
_cell.length_a   1.000
_cell.length_b   1.000
_cell.length_c   1.000
_cell.angle_alpha   90.00
_cell.angle_beta   90.00
_cell.angle_gamma   90.00
#
_symmetry.space_group_name_H-M   'P 1'
#
loop_
_entity.id
_entity.type
_entity.pdbx_description
1 polymer ?
#
loop_
_entity_poly.entity_id
_entity_poly.type
_entity_poly.pdbx_seq_one_letter_code
_entity_poly.pdbx_strand_id
1 'polypeptide(L)'
;MAPQSRIYLTRHSQAEHNVADDYSIPDAPLTPLGKQQSGRLPSLTQDLQSRAQVILSSALKRTLQSTKIGYAPAIERLGGLDKVVLLPQLQECNAFPCDTGSAKEVLERDPELQGFDFSPLTPDWTGKQGFYAADEESLNKRAQWVRQYLRSRPEQDIVVMAHGDILRRITGEPYPWKNAEVRLFQFDPSSVDTEACPLVHVQNIATGGAVAEPTSGDMAAQEGKNSALPAIPISNSGSLHNFAAPAVDTASKDAELKRIEDRVRHRQSMLMEQTNELQELEKRLQAAEARKKELESRGGFV
;
A
#
# COMPACT_ATOMS: atom_id res chain seq x y z
N MET A 1 -3.03 -26.71 -3.81
CA MET A 1 -1.87 -26.39 -4.70
C MET A 1 -2.36 -25.55 -5.87
N ALA A 2 -1.48 -24.78 -6.52
CA ALA A 2 -1.83 -24.16 -7.79
C ALA A 2 -2.32 -25.22 -8.80
N PRO A 3 -3.33 -24.91 -9.64
CA PRO A 3 -3.98 -23.62 -9.78
C PRO A 3 -5.06 -23.32 -8.72
N GLN A 4 -5.43 -24.29 -7.88
CA GLN A 4 -6.55 -24.12 -6.93
C GLN A 4 -6.22 -23.24 -5.72
N SER A 5 -4.95 -22.90 -5.47
CA SER A 5 -4.55 -22.04 -4.36
C SER A 5 -5.24 -20.67 -4.43
N ARG A 6 -5.63 -20.15 -3.27
CA ARG A 6 -6.32 -18.88 -3.08
C ARG A 6 -5.31 -17.85 -2.60
N ILE A 7 -5.13 -16.81 -3.40
CA ILE A 7 -4.14 -15.76 -3.17
C ILE A 7 -4.87 -14.49 -2.73
N TYR A 8 -4.67 -14.11 -1.47
CA TYR A 8 -5.25 -12.92 -0.86
C TYR A 8 -4.25 -11.77 -0.93
N LEU A 9 -4.37 -10.98 -1.99
CA LEU A 9 -3.55 -9.80 -2.19
C LEU A 9 -4.09 -8.65 -1.35
N THR A 10 -3.22 -8.03 -0.55
CA THR A 10 -3.56 -6.95 0.38
C THR A 10 -2.65 -5.75 0.15
N ARG A 11 -3.23 -4.57 -0.10
CA ARG A 11 -2.47 -3.30 -0.06
C ARG A 11 -2.30 -2.85 1.39
N HIS A 12 -1.13 -2.31 1.73
CA HIS A 12 -0.89 -1.67 3.03
C HIS A 12 -1.91 -0.56 3.37
N SER A 13 -1.96 -0.16 4.63
CA SER A 13 -2.80 0.97 5.09
C SER A 13 -2.13 2.33 4.88
N GLN A 14 -2.83 3.42 5.16
CA GLN A 14 -2.28 4.78 5.01
C GLN A 14 -0.93 4.96 5.73
N ALA A 15 0.05 5.46 5.00
CA ALA A 15 1.38 5.79 5.50
C ALA A 15 1.64 7.31 5.46
N GLU A 16 2.64 7.77 6.21
CA GLU A 16 2.95 9.20 6.36
C GLU A 16 3.12 9.91 5.00
N HIS A 17 3.77 9.25 4.04
CA HIS A 17 3.95 9.80 2.69
C HIS A 17 2.62 9.98 1.93
N ASN A 18 1.57 9.19 2.22
CA ASN A 18 0.26 9.30 1.57
C ASN A 18 -0.50 10.57 1.99
N VAL A 19 -0.28 11.05 3.23
CA VAL A 19 -1.00 12.20 3.78
C VAL A 19 -0.35 13.52 3.38
N ALA A 20 0.99 13.55 3.44
CA ALA A 20 1.74 14.77 3.18
C ALA A 20 2.04 15.00 1.69
N ASP A 21 1.78 14.01 0.82
CA ASP A 21 2.35 13.94 -0.54
C ASP A 21 3.90 14.05 -0.49
N ASP A 22 4.50 13.59 0.61
CA ASP A 22 5.94 13.71 0.87
C ASP A 22 6.64 12.37 0.60
N TYR A 23 7.07 12.22 -0.65
CA TYR A 23 7.80 11.03 -1.11
C TYR A 23 9.26 10.99 -0.62
N SER A 24 9.73 12.03 0.07
CA SER A 24 11.07 12.10 0.62
C SER A 24 11.23 11.39 1.97
N ILE A 25 10.13 11.04 2.65
CA ILE A 25 10.11 10.32 3.92
C ILE A 25 10.68 8.90 3.72
N PRO A 26 11.89 8.57 4.22
CA PRO A 26 12.49 7.26 3.96
C PRO A 26 11.70 6.13 4.62
N ASP A 27 11.43 5.06 3.87
CA ASP A 27 10.72 3.85 4.34
C ASP A 27 9.51 4.18 5.23
N ALA A 28 8.64 5.04 4.68
CA ALA A 28 7.60 5.74 5.45
C ALA A 28 6.71 4.78 6.27
N PRO A 29 6.53 5.03 7.58
CA PRO A 29 5.69 4.21 8.45
C PRO A 29 4.20 4.51 8.27
N LEU A 30 3.34 3.69 8.86
CA LEU A 30 1.90 3.94 8.97
C LEU A 30 1.59 5.16 9.84
N THR A 31 0.57 5.90 9.42
CA THR A 31 -0.06 6.93 10.26
C THR A 31 -0.90 6.28 11.36
N PRO A 32 -1.37 7.05 12.38
CA PRO A 32 -2.36 6.56 13.32
C PRO A 32 -3.63 6.03 12.64
N LEU A 33 -4.12 6.72 11.60
CA LEU A 33 -5.26 6.27 10.80
C LEU A 33 -4.92 4.98 10.04
N GLY A 34 -3.72 4.86 9.48
CA GLY A 34 -3.26 3.62 8.85
C GLY A 34 -3.27 2.42 9.79
N LYS A 35 -2.83 2.62 11.05
CA LYS A 35 -2.90 1.59 12.09
C LYS A 35 -4.35 1.19 12.39
N GLN A 36 -5.28 2.14 12.44
CA GLN A 36 -6.72 1.86 12.61
C GLN A 36 -7.31 1.10 11.41
N GLN A 37 -6.96 1.49 10.18
CA GLN A 37 -7.38 0.80 8.95
C GLN A 37 -6.95 -0.67 8.96
N SER A 38 -5.68 -0.94 9.30
CA SER A 38 -5.18 -2.31 9.50
C SER A 38 -5.95 -3.02 10.63
N GLY A 39 -6.22 -2.33 11.74
CA GLY A 39 -6.94 -2.87 12.89
C GLY A 39 -8.39 -3.31 12.60
N ARG A 40 -8.96 -2.89 11.47
CA ARG A 40 -10.28 -3.37 11.00
C ARG A 40 -10.20 -4.72 10.29
N LEU A 41 -9.05 -5.09 9.72
CA LEU A 41 -8.94 -6.33 8.94
C LEU A 41 -9.29 -7.60 9.73
N PRO A 42 -8.88 -7.79 11.00
CA PRO A 42 -9.24 -8.99 11.76
C PRO A 42 -10.75 -9.28 11.82
N SER A 43 -11.58 -8.23 12.01
CA SER A 43 -13.03 -8.39 12.07
C SER A 43 -13.66 -8.54 10.69
N LEU A 44 -13.11 -7.89 9.66
CA LEU A 44 -13.60 -7.98 8.29
C LEU A 44 -13.21 -9.28 7.57
N THR A 45 -12.20 -10.00 8.07
CA THR A 45 -11.60 -11.16 7.39
C THR A 45 -11.57 -12.42 8.25
N GLN A 46 -12.51 -12.58 9.20
CA GLN A 46 -12.53 -13.69 10.17
C GLN A 46 -12.30 -15.08 9.55
N ASP A 47 -12.98 -15.40 8.44
CA ASP A 47 -12.78 -16.66 7.71
C ASP A 47 -11.32 -16.81 7.25
N LEU A 48 -10.76 -15.80 6.57
CA LEU A 48 -9.37 -15.80 6.13
C LEU A 48 -8.39 -15.91 7.31
N GLN A 49 -8.62 -15.18 8.40
CA GLN A 49 -7.78 -15.25 9.60
C GLN A 49 -7.71 -16.67 10.16
N SER A 50 -8.81 -17.42 10.10
CA SER A 50 -8.91 -18.78 10.63
C SER A 50 -8.21 -19.84 9.78
N ARG A 51 -8.03 -19.60 8.47
CA ARG A 51 -7.54 -20.62 7.52
C ARG A 51 -6.28 -20.26 6.74
N ALA A 52 -5.82 -19.01 6.78
CA ALA A 52 -4.56 -18.62 6.13
C ALA A 52 -3.43 -19.56 6.57
N GLN A 53 -2.67 -20.10 5.62
CA GLN A 53 -1.62 -21.08 5.90
C GLN A 53 -0.23 -20.45 5.89
N VAL A 54 -0.09 -19.31 5.20
CA VAL A 54 1.13 -18.50 5.21
C VAL A 54 0.78 -17.03 4.96
N ILE A 55 1.58 -16.14 5.54
CA ILE A 55 1.53 -14.71 5.27
C ILE A 55 2.87 -14.30 4.69
N LEU A 56 2.84 -13.73 3.49
CA LEU A 56 3.97 -13.11 2.82
C LEU A 56 3.84 -11.60 2.96
N SER A 57 4.90 -10.90 3.30
CA SER A 57 4.89 -9.43 3.40
C SER A 57 6.08 -8.83 2.68
N SER A 58 5.85 -7.70 2.00
CA SER A 58 6.94 -6.75 1.73
C SER A 58 7.63 -6.36 3.04
N ALA A 59 8.92 -6.05 2.95
CA ALA A 59 9.75 -5.70 4.10
C ALA A 59 9.80 -4.19 4.42
N LEU A 60 9.04 -3.34 3.70
CA LEU A 60 8.91 -1.92 4.05
C LEU A 60 8.12 -1.76 5.37
N LYS A 61 8.42 -0.71 6.14
CA LYS A 61 7.83 -0.49 7.48
C LYS A 61 6.31 -0.51 7.47
N ARG A 62 5.70 0.26 6.55
CA ARG A 62 4.23 0.31 6.42
C ARG A 62 3.58 -1.04 6.14
N THR A 63 4.23 -1.91 5.36
CA THR A 63 3.74 -3.27 5.08
C THR A 63 3.93 -4.19 6.27
N LEU A 64 5.04 -4.09 7.00
CA LEU A 64 5.28 -4.87 8.21
C LEU A 64 4.31 -4.50 9.33
N GLN A 65 4.11 -3.19 9.56
CA GLN A 65 3.12 -2.68 10.52
C GLN A 65 1.70 -3.10 10.13
N SER A 66 1.34 -2.97 8.85
CA SER A 66 0.02 -3.41 8.35
C SER A 66 -0.17 -4.90 8.55
N THR A 67 0.85 -5.72 8.28
CA THR A 67 0.80 -7.17 8.46
C THR A 67 0.62 -7.53 9.93
N LYS A 68 1.46 -6.97 10.81
CA LYS A 68 1.42 -7.22 12.26
C LYS A 68 0.06 -6.91 12.86
N ILE A 69 -0.56 -5.81 12.45
CA ILE A 69 -1.86 -5.37 12.98
C ILE A 69 -3.02 -6.11 12.30
N GLY A 70 -3.02 -6.12 10.96
CA GLY A 70 -4.15 -6.57 10.17
C GLY A 70 -4.35 -8.09 10.14
N TYR A 71 -3.29 -8.85 10.41
CA TYR A 71 -3.32 -10.31 10.43
C TYR A 71 -2.92 -10.90 11.78
N ALA A 72 -3.05 -10.13 12.86
CA ALA A 72 -2.66 -10.55 14.21
C ALA A 72 -3.22 -11.93 14.62
N PRO A 73 -4.54 -12.25 14.43
CA PRO A 73 -5.06 -13.57 14.78
C PRO A 73 -4.46 -14.71 13.95
N ALA A 74 -4.25 -14.50 12.65
CA ALA A 74 -3.61 -15.49 11.79
C ALA A 74 -2.14 -15.69 12.17
N ILE A 75 -1.40 -14.62 12.47
CA ILE A 75 0.00 -14.66 12.92
C ILE A 75 0.13 -15.47 14.21
N GLU A 76 -0.72 -15.20 15.20
CA GLU A 76 -0.74 -15.94 16.46
C GLU A 76 -0.98 -17.43 16.23
N ARG A 77 -2.01 -17.76 15.44
CA ARG A 77 -2.34 -19.15 15.08
C ARG A 77 -1.21 -19.86 14.33
N LEU A 78 -0.49 -19.15 13.47
CA LEU A 78 0.62 -19.70 12.68
C LEU A 78 1.90 -19.88 13.50
N GLY A 79 1.97 -19.35 14.73
CA GLY A 79 3.07 -19.57 15.65
C GLY A 79 3.97 -18.35 15.88
N GLY A 80 3.56 -17.15 15.47
CA GLY A 80 4.26 -15.90 15.76
C GLY A 80 4.70 -15.11 14.53
N LEU A 81 5.27 -13.92 14.78
CA LEU A 81 5.72 -13.00 13.74
C LEU A 81 6.91 -13.54 12.92
N ASP A 82 7.72 -14.42 13.51
CA ASP A 82 8.85 -15.09 12.86
C ASP A 82 8.39 -16.06 11.75
N LYS A 83 7.10 -16.40 11.71
CA LYS A 83 6.48 -17.22 10.66
C LYS A 83 5.98 -16.41 9.46
N VAL A 84 5.97 -15.09 9.55
CA VAL A 84 5.69 -14.24 8.39
C VAL A 84 6.90 -14.24 7.47
N VAL A 85 6.70 -14.63 6.22
CA VAL A 85 7.79 -14.68 5.24
C VAL A 85 7.98 -13.29 4.65
N LEU A 86 9.14 -12.68 4.90
CA LEU A 86 9.50 -11.41 4.30
C LEU A 86 10.02 -11.62 2.88
N LEU A 87 9.37 -10.95 1.92
CA LEU A 87 9.66 -11.08 0.51
C LEU A 87 10.03 -9.69 -0.05
N PRO A 88 11.32 -9.34 -0.15
CA PRO A 88 11.75 -8.02 -0.63
C PRO A 88 11.28 -7.72 -2.06
N GLN A 89 10.94 -8.75 -2.84
CA GLN A 89 10.40 -8.63 -4.19
C GLN A 89 9.03 -7.95 -4.23
N LEU A 90 8.30 -7.95 -3.12
CA LEU A 90 7.02 -7.26 -2.97
C LEU A 90 7.18 -5.75 -2.70
N GLN A 91 8.39 -5.19 -2.70
CA GLN A 91 8.58 -3.75 -2.49
C GLN A 91 7.92 -2.90 -3.58
N GLU A 92 7.58 -1.65 -3.22
CA GLU A 92 6.92 -0.73 -4.14
C GLU A 92 7.82 -0.38 -5.35
N CYS A 93 7.19 0.07 -6.43
CA CYS A 93 7.85 0.18 -7.73
C CYS A 93 8.88 1.30 -7.86
N ASN A 94 8.68 2.46 -7.24
CA ASN A 94 9.52 3.63 -7.50
C ASN A 94 10.82 3.64 -6.68
N ALA A 95 11.77 4.47 -7.11
CA ALA A 95 13.04 4.69 -6.40
C ALA A 95 12.99 5.90 -5.43
N PHE A 96 11.80 6.41 -5.11
CA PHE A 96 11.65 7.46 -4.11
C PHE A 96 12.07 6.94 -2.72
N PRO A 97 12.55 7.82 -1.82
CA PRO A 97 12.88 7.43 -0.45
C PRO A 97 11.75 6.69 0.27
N CYS A 98 10.49 7.08 0.09
CA CYS A 98 9.35 6.39 0.71
C CYS A 98 9.15 4.96 0.22
N ASP A 99 9.60 4.63 -0.98
CA ASP A 99 9.50 3.29 -1.57
C ASP A 99 10.79 2.48 -1.44
N THR A 100 11.82 3.08 -0.85
CA THR A 100 13.10 2.44 -0.59
C THR A 100 13.12 1.94 0.85
N GLY A 101 13.33 0.64 1.03
CA GLY A 101 13.35 0.02 2.35
C GLY A 101 14.57 0.44 3.20
N SER A 102 14.51 0.13 4.49
CA SER A 102 15.62 0.33 5.42
C SER A 102 16.61 -0.84 5.41
N ALA A 103 17.86 -0.61 5.81
CA ALA A 103 18.80 -1.71 6.07
C ALA A 103 18.25 -2.68 7.13
N LYS A 104 18.63 -3.96 7.05
CA LYS A 104 18.17 -5.01 7.96
C LYS A 104 18.35 -4.62 9.43
N GLU A 105 19.52 -4.11 9.78
CA GLU A 105 19.88 -3.74 11.16
C GLU A 105 19.06 -2.57 11.69
N VAL A 106 18.53 -1.72 10.79
CA VAL A 106 17.62 -0.63 11.16
C VAL A 106 16.24 -1.20 11.48
N LEU A 107 15.74 -2.15 10.69
CA LEU A 107 14.45 -2.80 10.93
C LEU A 107 14.47 -3.65 12.20
N GLU A 108 15.56 -4.37 12.47
CA GLU A 108 15.73 -5.18 13.69
C GLU A 108 15.70 -4.33 14.97
N ARG A 109 16.12 -3.06 14.90
CA ARG A 109 16.11 -2.14 16.04
C ARG A 109 14.77 -1.41 16.23
N ASP A 110 13.85 -1.51 15.27
CA ASP A 110 12.56 -0.85 15.35
C ASP A 110 11.67 -1.58 16.37
N PRO A 111 11.26 -0.94 17.48
CA PRO A 111 10.46 -1.59 18.51
C PRO A 111 9.10 -2.05 18.00
N GLU A 112 8.54 -1.42 16.95
CA GLU A 112 7.26 -1.87 16.38
C GLU A 112 7.40 -3.15 15.55
N LEU A 113 8.62 -3.49 15.10
CA LEU A 113 8.89 -4.59 14.18
C LEU A 113 9.61 -5.76 14.84
N GLN A 114 9.82 -5.71 16.16
CA GLN A 114 10.36 -6.84 16.90
C GLN A 114 9.52 -8.10 16.69
N GLY A 115 10.20 -9.22 16.43
CA GLY A 115 9.62 -10.55 16.23
C GLY A 115 9.59 -11.04 14.79
N PHE A 116 9.72 -10.17 13.78
CA PHE A 116 9.90 -10.61 12.40
C PHE A 116 11.27 -11.23 12.17
N ASP A 117 11.35 -12.26 11.31
CA ASP A 117 12.63 -12.77 10.81
C ASP A 117 13.09 -11.97 9.58
N PHE A 118 14.14 -11.17 9.76
CA PHE A 118 14.75 -10.37 8.70
C PHE A 118 15.89 -11.09 7.97
N SER A 119 16.14 -12.37 8.25
CA SER A 119 17.14 -13.18 7.54
C SER A 119 17.03 -13.16 6.01
N PRO A 120 15.84 -13.03 5.37
CA PRO A 120 15.74 -12.99 3.91
C PRO A 120 16.22 -11.67 3.26
N LEU A 121 16.50 -10.63 4.05
CA LEU A 121 16.88 -9.32 3.52
C LEU A 121 18.37 -9.28 3.20
N THR A 122 18.69 -9.37 1.92
CA THR A 122 20.06 -9.27 1.40
C THR A 122 20.52 -7.81 1.38
N PRO A 123 21.81 -7.48 1.55
CA PRO A 123 22.26 -6.08 1.62
C PRO A 123 21.86 -5.19 0.44
N ASP A 124 21.61 -5.78 -0.74
CA ASP A 124 21.20 -5.10 -1.97
C ASP A 124 19.68 -4.91 -2.13
N TRP A 125 18.85 -5.43 -1.21
CA TRP A 125 17.39 -5.44 -1.36
C TRP A 125 16.79 -4.02 -1.47
N THR A 126 17.41 -3.04 -0.82
CA THR A 126 17.01 -1.63 -0.85
C THR A 126 17.62 -0.86 -2.01
N GLY A 127 18.49 -1.48 -2.82
CA GLY A 127 19.35 -0.77 -3.76
C GLY A 127 18.61 -0.10 -4.92
N LYS A 128 17.37 -0.51 -5.22
CA LYS A 128 16.60 -0.02 -6.40
C LYS A 128 17.41 -0.08 -7.71
N GLN A 129 18.26 -1.10 -7.83
CA GLN A 129 19.07 -1.39 -9.01
C GLN A 129 18.94 -2.87 -9.43
N GLY A 130 19.35 -3.17 -10.67
CA GLY A 130 19.28 -4.53 -11.21
C GLY A 130 17.87 -5.11 -11.09
N PHE A 131 17.73 -6.27 -10.46
CA PHE A 131 16.41 -6.89 -10.22
C PHE A 131 15.45 -6.02 -9.39
N TYR A 132 15.99 -5.13 -8.56
CA TYR A 132 15.21 -4.19 -7.75
C TYR A 132 14.94 -2.85 -8.43
N ALA A 133 15.45 -2.62 -9.64
CA ALA A 133 15.32 -1.35 -10.34
C ALA A 133 13.87 -0.93 -10.59
N ALA A 134 13.68 0.38 -10.70
CA ALA A 134 12.40 1.05 -10.90
C ALA A 134 12.06 1.26 -12.39
N ASP A 135 12.70 0.50 -13.28
CA ASP A 135 12.39 0.50 -14.72
C ASP A 135 11.31 -0.55 -15.06
N GLU A 136 10.67 -0.38 -16.23
CA GLU A 136 9.55 -1.21 -16.63
C GLU A 136 9.91 -2.71 -16.72
N GLU A 137 11.08 -3.02 -17.29
CA GLU A 137 11.54 -4.39 -17.51
C GLU A 137 11.78 -5.11 -16.19
N SER A 138 12.56 -4.50 -15.29
CA SER A 138 12.90 -5.06 -13.97
C SER A 138 11.66 -5.25 -13.11
N LEU A 139 10.72 -4.30 -13.12
CA LEU A 139 9.47 -4.39 -12.39
C LEU A 139 8.55 -5.51 -12.93
N ASN A 140 8.47 -5.69 -14.25
CA ASN A 140 7.68 -6.77 -14.86
C ASN A 140 8.31 -8.14 -14.58
N LYS A 141 9.64 -8.26 -14.64
CA LYS A 141 10.37 -9.48 -14.23
C LYS A 141 10.15 -9.80 -12.75
N ARG A 142 10.16 -8.79 -11.88
CA ARG A 142 9.92 -8.96 -10.44
C ARG A 142 8.49 -9.42 -10.15
N ALA A 143 7.50 -8.86 -10.84
CA ALA A 143 6.12 -9.31 -10.74
C ALA A 143 5.92 -10.75 -11.24
N GLN A 144 6.57 -11.14 -12.35
CA GLN A 144 6.57 -12.52 -12.82
C GLN A 144 7.20 -13.46 -11.79
N TRP A 145 8.35 -13.10 -11.25
CA TRP A 145 9.00 -13.88 -10.20
C TRP A 145 8.09 -14.09 -8.99
N VAL A 146 7.37 -13.06 -8.54
CA VAL A 146 6.41 -13.17 -7.43
C VAL A 146 5.29 -14.17 -7.77
N ARG A 147 4.71 -14.12 -8.98
CA ARG A 147 3.69 -15.10 -9.40
C ARG A 147 4.24 -16.52 -9.41
N GLN A 148 5.45 -16.73 -9.91
CA GLN A 148 6.10 -18.04 -9.92
C GLN A 148 6.40 -18.55 -8.51
N TYR A 149 6.86 -17.66 -7.63
CA TYR A 149 7.06 -17.97 -6.21
C TYR A 149 5.74 -18.43 -5.57
N LEU A 150 4.65 -17.67 -5.76
CA LEU A 150 3.30 -18.01 -5.29
C LEU A 150 2.80 -19.35 -5.86
N ARG A 151 3.06 -19.63 -7.15
CA ARG A 151 2.66 -20.89 -7.81
C ARG A 151 3.36 -22.09 -7.19
N SER A 152 4.63 -21.93 -6.80
CA SER A 152 5.45 -23.00 -6.21
C SER A 152 5.12 -23.31 -4.75
N ARG A 153 4.32 -22.46 -4.10
CA ARG A 153 3.97 -22.60 -2.68
C ARG A 153 3.10 -23.82 -2.41
N PRO A 154 3.36 -24.59 -1.34
CA PRO A 154 2.52 -25.72 -0.93
C PRO A 154 1.17 -25.29 -0.33
N GLU A 155 1.05 -24.04 0.09
CA GLU A 155 -0.13 -23.53 0.76
C GLU A 155 -1.33 -23.33 -0.18
N GLN A 156 -2.50 -23.70 0.32
CA GLN A 156 -3.80 -23.49 -0.30
C GLN A 156 -4.33 -22.07 -0.08
N ASP A 157 -4.00 -21.43 1.05
CA ASP A 157 -4.46 -20.09 1.42
C ASP A 157 -3.30 -19.18 1.78
N ILE A 158 -2.99 -18.26 0.87
CA ILE A 158 -1.78 -17.43 0.92
C ILE A 158 -2.19 -15.97 1.04
N VAL A 159 -1.78 -15.31 2.12
CA VAL A 159 -1.91 -13.86 2.26
C VAL A 159 -0.64 -13.19 1.74
N VAL A 160 -0.82 -12.10 0.99
CA VAL A 160 0.28 -11.27 0.47
C VAL A 160 0.03 -9.82 0.84
N MET A 161 0.84 -9.25 1.73
CA MET A 161 0.83 -7.82 2.06
C MET A 161 1.86 -7.07 1.22
N ALA A 162 1.40 -6.13 0.39
CA ALA A 162 2.23 -5.40 -0.56
C ALA A 162 1.72 -3.95 -0.76
N HIS A 163 2.07 -3.35 -1.90
CA HIS A 163 1.79 -1.95 -2.25
C HIS A 163 0.98 -1.86 -3.55
N GLY A 164 0.46 -0.67 -3.85
CA GLY A 164 -0.46 -0.49 -4.97
C GLY A 164 0.17 -0.81 -6.32
N ASP A 165 1.33 -0.23 -6.66
CA ASP A 165 1.90 -0.40 -8.01
C ASP A 165 2.41 -1.81 -8.24
N ILE A 166 3.10 -2.40 -7.27
CA ILE A 166 3.56 -3.79 -7.40
C ILE A 166 2.39 -4.78 -7.53
N LEU A 167 1.26 -4.55 -6.84
CA LEU A 167 0.06 -5.38 -6.99
C LEU A 167 -0.58 -5.23 -8.38
N ARG A 168 -0.60 -4.02 -8.95
CA ARG A 168 -1.01 -3.81 -10.35
C ARG A 168 -0.13 -4.59 -11.32
N ARG A 169 1.19 -4.62 -11.11
CA ARG A 169 2.13 -5.40 -11.93
C ARG A 169 1.95 -6.91 -11.77
N ILE A 170 1.71 -7.38 -10.54
CA ILE A 170 1.46 -8.79 -10.24
C ILE A 170 0.17 -9.28 -10.92
N THR A 171 -0.88 -8.48 -10.88
CA THR A 171 -2.20 -8.82 -11.44
C THR A 171 -2.30 -8.53 -12.94
N GLY A 172 -1.46 -7.64 -13.47
CA GLY A 172 -1.58 -7.16 -14.85
C GLY A 172 -2.75 -6.18 -15.06
N GLU A 173 -3.39 -5.72 -13.98
CA GLU A 173 -4.56 -4.84 -14.04
C GLU A 173 -4.25 -3.43 -13.50
N PRO A 174 -4.66 -2.35 -14.17
CA PRO A 174 -4.53 -0.98 -13.68
C PRO A 174 -5.62 -0.66 -12.63
N TYR A 175 -5.66 -1.43 -11.55
CA TYR A 175 -6.67 -1.31 -10.51
C TYR A 175 -6.29 -0.27 -9.43
N PRO A 176 -7.21 0.64 -9.04
CA PRO A 176 -6.95 1.63 -8.00
C PRO A 176 -7.20 1.04 -6.60
N TRP A 177 -6.21 0.31 -6.09
CA TRP A 177 -6.28 -0.32 -4.77
C TRP A 177 -6.61 0.68 -3.65
N LYS A 178 -7.50 0.32 -2.72
CA LYS A 178 -7.75 1.08 -1.49
C LYS A 178 -6.80 0.66 -0.37
N ASN A 179 -6.63 1.53 0.61
CA ASN A 179 -5.86 1.21 1.81
C ASN A 179 -6.49 0.04 2.57
N ALA A 180 -5.66 -0.90 3.03
CA ALA A 180 -6.11 -2.14 3.65
C ALA A 180 -7.17 -2.89 2.83
N GLU A 181 -7.09 -2.86 1.50
CA GLU A 181 -7.98 -3.64 0.64
C GLU A 181 -7.43 -5.05 0.47
N VAL A 182 -8.30 -6.05 0.67
CA VAL A 182 -8.03 -7.47 0.47
C VAL A 182 -8.86 -7.97 -0.71
N ARG A 183 -8.20 -8.53 -1.71
CA ARG A 183 -8.83 -9.13 -2.89
C ARG A 183 -8.32 -10.55 -3.09
N LEU A 184 -9.24 -11.46 -3.42
CA LEU A 184 -8.96 -12.86 -3.71
C LEU A 184 -8.68 -13.07 -5.19
N PHE A 185 -7.62 -13.80 -5.47
CA PHE A 185 -7.20 -14.25 -6.79
C PHE A 185 -6.95 -15.76 -6.79
N GLN A 186 -6.96 -16.34 -7.99
CA GLN A 186 -6.50 -17.70 -8.27
C GLN A 186 -5.63 -17.68 -9.53
N PHE A 187 -4.84 -18.73 -9.76
CA PHE A 187 -4.14 -18.86 -11.03
C PHE A 187 -5.13 -19.20 -12.14
N ASP A 188 -4.93 -18.64 -13.33
CA ASP A 188 -5.63 -19.10 -14.53
C ASP A 188 -5.28 -20.56 -14.81
N PRO A 189 -6.23 -21.51 -14.71
CA PRO A 189 -5.95 -22.93 -14.90
C PRO A 189 -5.43 -23.25 -16.31
N SER A 190 -5.74 -22.42 -17.31
CA SER A 190 -5.33 -22.66 -18.70
C SER A 190 -3.87 -22.28 -18.97
N SER A 191 -3.29 -21.43 -18.12
CA SER A 191 -1.96 -20.85 -18.32
C SER A 191 -1.07 -20.91 -17.08
N VAL A 192 -1.51 -21.62 -16.03
CA VAL A 192 -0.78 -21.77 -14.76
C VAL A 192 0.61 -22.36 -14.96
N ASP A 193 0.82 -23.27 -15.91
CA ASP A 193 2.12 -23.91 -16.16
C ASP A 193 3.08 -23.06 -16.98
N THR A 194 2.61 -21.95 -17.57
CA THR A 194 3.47 -21.01 -18.31
C THR A 194 4.37 -20.20 -17.37
N GLU A 195 5.43 -19.61 -17.92
CA GLU A 195 6.28 -18.67 -17.16
C GLU A 195 5.49 -17.46 -16.64
N ALA A 196 4.46 -17.01 -17.36
CA ALA A 196 3.65 -15.86 -16.99
C ALA A 196 2.75 -16.14 -15.76
N CYS A 197 2.23 -17.38 -15.66
CA CYS A 197 1.35 -17.89 -14.58
C CYS A 197 0.39 -16.83 -14.00
N PRO A 198 -0.49 -16.24 -14.84
CA PRO A 198 -1.28 -15.07 -14.45
C PRO A 198 -2.28 -15.39 -13.34
N LEU A 199 -2.59 -14.35 -12.56
CA LEU A 199 -3.62 -14.38 -11.53
C LEU A 199 -4.91 -13.77 -12.09
N VAL A 200 -6.04 -14.42 -11.79
CA VAL A 200 -7.38 -13.97 -12.15
C VAL A 200 -8.09 -13.53 -10.88
N HIS A 201 -8.69 -12.34 -10.92
CA HIS A 201 -9.49 -11.83 -9.82
C HIS A 201 -10.75 -12.69 -9.62
N VAL A 202 -11.05 -13.04 -8.37
CA VAL A 202 -12.22 -13.84 -8.01
C VAL A 202 -13.22 -13.01 -7.22
N GLN A 203 -12.75 -12.29 -6.18
CA GLN A 203 -13.65 -11.59 -5.27
C GLN A 203 -12.94 -10.45 -4.53
N ASN A 204 -13.66 -9.37 -4.24
CA ASN A 204 -13.25 -8.37 -3.25
C ASN A 204 -13.68 -8.85 -1.85
N ILE A 205 -12.72 -8.96 -0.92
CA ILE A 205 -12.96 -9.58 0.40
C ILE A 205 -13.26 -8.53 1.46
N ALA A 206 -12.40 -7.52 1.59
CA ALA A 206 -12.50 -6.52 2.64
C ALA A 206 -11.80 -5.22 2.23
N THR A 207 -12.16 -4.13 2.88
CA THR A 207 -11.40 -2.87 2.81
C THR A 207 -11.43 -2.15 4.14
N GLY A 208 -10.27 -1.79 4.67
CA GLY A 208 -10.16 -1.02 5.92
C GLY A 208 -10.27 0.49 5.71
N GLY A 209 -9.97 0.99 4.51
CA GLY A 209 -10.11 2.39 4.11
C GLY A 209 -11.34 2.65 3.22
N ALA A 210 -11.88 3.87 3.27
CA ALA A 210 -13.07 4.25 2.51
C ALA A 210 -12.76 4.46 1.00
N VAL A 211 -11.62 5.06 0.70
CA VAL A 211 -11.24 5.57 -0.64
C VAL A 211 -9.93 4.97 -1.13
N ALA A 212 -9.76 4.98 -2.47
CA ALA A 212 -8.48 4.65 -3.10
C ALA A 212 -7.55 5.87 -2.99
N GLU A 213 -6.41 5.71 -2.33
CA GLU A 213 -5.38 6.74 -2.26
C GLU A 213 -4.36 6.54 -3.39
N PRO A 214 -3.87 7.60 -4.02
CA PRO A 214 -2.88 7.49 -5.10
C PRO A 214 -1.61 6.81 -4.60
N THR A 215 -0.93 6.09 -5.49
CA THR A 215 0.44 5.63 -5.24
C THR A 215 1.45 6.69 -5.68
N SER A 216 2.70 6.52 -5.28
CA SER A 216 3.81 7.33 -5.80
C SER A 216 3.94 7.23 -7.34
N GLY A 217 3.61 6.09 -7.94
CA GLY A 217 3.57 5.92 -9.40
C GLY A 217 2.46 6.74 -10.07
N ASP A 218 1.27 6.79 -9.47
CA ASP A 218 0.16 7.62 -9.96
C ASP A 218 0.55 9.11 -9.98
N MET A 219 1.35 9.53 -9.00
CA MET A 219 1.77 10.91 -8.81
C MET A 219 2.94 11.29 -9.74
N ALA A 220 3.94 10.40 -9.88
CA ALA A 220 5.02 10.59 -10.85
C ALA A 220 4.49 10.71 -12.30
N ALA A 221 3.48 9.91 -12.65
CA ALA A 221 2.83 9.99 -13.96
C ALA A 221 2.07 11.33 -14.18
N GLN A 222 1.57 11.96 -13.10
CA GLN A 222 0.93 13.27 -13.18
C GLN A 222 1.94 14.40 -13.33
N GLU A 223 3.08 14.36 -12.63
CA GLU A 223 4.15 15.35 -12.77
C GLU A 223 4.77 15.32 -14.17
N GLY A 224 5.03 14.12 -14.71
CA GLY A 224 5.55 13.96 -16.08
C GLY A 224 4.60 14.48 -17.17
N LYS A 225 3.29 14.45 -16.94
CA LYS A 225 2.29 15.04 -17.85
C LYS A 225 2.24 16.57 -17.76
N ASN A 226 2.59 17.16 -16.61
CA ASN A 226 2.61 18.61 -16.43
C ASN A 226 3.89 19.26 -16.95
N SER A 227 5.00 18.51 -17.07
CA SER A 227 6.27 19.01 -17.61
C SER A 227 6.42 18.86 -19.13
N ALA A 228 5.56 18.05 -19.78
CA ALA A 228 5.56 17.85 -21.22
C ALA A 228 4.81 18.98 -21.98
N LEU A 229 5.41 20.17 -22.08
CA LEU A 229 5.05 21.16 -23.09
C LEU A 229 5.60 20.74 -24.47
N PRO A 230 4.90 21.01 -25.59
CA PRO A 230 5.35 20.59 -26.91
C PRO A 230 6.67 21.28 -27.29
N ALA A 231 7.63 20.49 -27.77
CA ALA A 231 8.91 20.99 -28.25
C ALA A 231 8.70 21.94 -29.45
N ILE A 232 9.09 23.20 -29.29
CA ILE A 232 9.11 24.19 -30.37
C ILE A 232 10.27 23.81 -31.31
N PRO A 233 10.02 23.61 -32.63
CA PRO A 233 11.09 23.28 -33.56
C PRO A 233 11.97 24.51 -33.77
N ILE A 234 13.27 24.37 -33.57
CA ILE A 234 14.26 25.42 -33.83
C ILE A 234 14.46 25.53 -35.35
N SER A 235 13.77 26.50 -35.98
CA SER A 235 14.06 26.93 -37.35
C SER A 235 15.03 28.13 -37.34
N ASN A 236 16.14 27.95 -38.03
CA ASN A 236 17.23 28.90 -38.17
C ASN A 236 16.95 29.89 -39.32
N SER A 237 16.62 31.15 -39.04
CA SER A 237 16.80 32.32 -39.93
C SER A 237 16.21 33.58 -39.31
N GLY A 238 16.98 34.66 -39.29
CA GLY A 238 16.65 35.89 -38.57
C GLY A 238 15.59 36.79 -39.22
N SER A 239 14.97 37.62 -38.39
CA SER A 239 14.72 39.05 -38.62
C SER A 239 14.08 39.63 -37.35
N LEU A 240 14.41 40.89 -37.04
CA LEU A 240 13.89 41.66 -35.92
C LEU A 240 12.42 42.06 -36.19
N HIS A 241 11.48 41.73 -35.28
CA HIS A 241 10.35 42.62 -34.94
C HIS A 241 9.54 42.16 -33.71
N ASN A 242 9.14 43.17 -32.91
CA ASN A 242 8.15 43.24 -31.83
C ASN A 242 8.22 42.27 -30.65
N PHE A 243 8.66 42.80 -29.51
CA PHE A 243 8.31 42.27 -28.19
C PHE A 243 6.82 42.53 -27.91
N ALA A 244 6.00 41.51 -28.07
CA ALA A 244 4.77 41.36 -27.30
C ALA A 244 5.05 40.31 -26.22
N ALA A 245 4.79 40.66 -24.95
CA ALA A 245 4.89 39.71 -23.84
C ALA A 245 3.97 38.51 -24.11
N PRO A 246 4.40 37.26 -23.85
CA PRO A 246 3.53 36.12 -24.07
C PRO A 246 2.38 36.20 -23.06
N ALA A 247 1.15 36.15 -23.55
CA ALA A 247 0.00 35.90 -22.71
C ALA A 247 0.21 34.54 -22.04
N VAL A 248 0.48 34.56 -20.74
CA VAL A 248 0.57 33.35 -19.92
C VAL A 248 -0.79 32.66 -19.98
N ASP A 249 -0.78 31.43 -20.49
CA ASP A 249 -1.94 30.62 -20.83
C ASP A 249 -2.88 30.46 -19.62
N THR A 250 -3.96 31.24 -19.60
CA THR A 250 -4.94 31.29 -18.50
C THR A 250 -5.64 29.94 -18.29
N ALA A 251 -5.80 29.16 -19.36
CA ALA A 251 -6.39 27.83 -19.30
C ALA A 251 -5.53 26.83 -18.49
N SER A 252 -4.20 26.97 -18.53
CA SER A 252 -3.28 26.15 -17.73
C SER A 252 -3.39 26.48 -16.24
N LYS A 253 -3.55 27.76 -15.89
CA LYS A 253 -3.74 28.21 -14.50
C LYS A 253 -5.09 27.82 -13.94
N ASP A 254 -6.15 27.87 -14.76
CA ASP A 254 -7.49 27.44 -14.33
C ASP A 254 -7.54 25.92 -14.10
N ALA A 255 -6.82 25.14 -14.92
CA ALA A 255 -6.67 23.70 -14.70
C ALA A 255 -5.86 23.39 -13.44
N GLU A 256 -4.80 24.15 -13.15
CA GLU A 256 -4.00 24.02 -11.93
C GLU A 256 -4.81 24.41 -10.68
N LEU A 257 -5.55 25.51 -10.74
CA LEU A 257 -6.41 25.98 -9.66
C LEU A 257 -7.51 24.97 -9.35
N LYS A 258 -8.18 24.43 -10.37
CA LYS A 258 -9.19 23.38 -10.20
C LYS A 258 -8.62 22.13 -9.53
N ARG A 259 -7.37 21.75 -9.84
CA ARG A 259 -6.71 20.60 -9.18
C ARG A 259 -6.36 20.90 -7.72
N ILE A 260 -5.92 22.12 -7.42
CA ILE A 260 -5.69 22.55 -6.03
C ILE A 260 -7.02 22.52 -5.26
N GLU A 261 -8.11 23.00 -5.86
CA GLU A 261 -9.45 22.96 -5.27
C GLU A 261 -9.93 21.53 -5.03
N ASP A 262 -9.76 20.62 -5.98
CA ASP A 262 -10.13 19.21 -5.82
C ASP A 262 -9.29 18.53 -4.72
N ARG A 263 -7.98 18.84 -4.62
CA ARG A 263 -7.10 18.38 -3.53
C ARG A 263 -7.53 18.93 -2.18
N VAL A 264 -7.85 20.22 -2.09
CA VAL A 264 -8.33 20.85 -0.86
C VAL A 264 -9.65 20.22 -0.43
N ARG A 265 -10.57 19.99 -1.38
CA ARG A 265 -11.85 19.32 -1.12
C ARG A 265 -11.64 17.88 -0.61
N HIS A 266 -10.69 17.15 -1.18
CA HIS A 266 -10.34 15.81 -0.72
C HIS A 266 -9.77 15.83 0.70
N ARG A 267 -8.82 16.73 1.01
CA ARG A 267 -8.27 16.89 2.37
C ARG A 267 -9.35 17.31 3.37
N GLN A 268 -10.27 18.19 2.99
CA GLN A 268 -11.42 18.56 3.81
C GLN A 268 -12.33 17.36 4.09
N SER A 269 -12.57 16.50 3.10
CA SER A 269 -13.34 15.27 3.30
C SER A 269 -12.66 14.32 4.30
N MET A 270 -11.35 14.12 4.16
CA MET A 270 -10.57 13.27 5.08
C MET A 270 -10.57 13.82 6.50
N LEU A 271 -10.37 15.13 6.67
CA LEU A 271 -10.45 15.79 7.98
C LEU A 271 -11.84 15.66 8.59
N MET A 272 -12.89 15.77 7.77
CA MET A 272 -14.27 15.64 8.24
C MET A 272 -14.59 14.20 8.66
N GLU A 273 -14.08 13.21 7.95
CA GLU A 273 -14.19 11.79 8.34
C GLU A 273 -13.44 11.52 9.65
N GLN A 274 -12.20 12.00 9.79
CA GLN A 274 -11.45 11.92 11.04
C GLN A 274 -12.19 12.60 12.21
N THR A 275 -12.80 13.76 11.96
CA THR A 275 -13.60 14.49 12.97
C THR A 275 -14.82 13.67 13.40
N ASN A 276 -15.52 13.05 12.45
CA ASN A 276 -16.67 12.19 12.73
C ASN A 276 -16.27 10.95 13.54
N GLU A 277 -15.15 10.31 13.18
CA GLU A 277 -14.61 9.17 13.94
C GLU A 277 -14.23 9.57 15.36
N LEU A 278 -13.61 10.75 15.54
CA LEU A 278 -13.26 11.29 16.86
C LEU A 278 -14.50 11.52 17.72
N GLN A 279 -15.56 12.10 17.16
CA GLN A 279 -16.83 12.29 17.86
C GLN A 279 -17.49 10.97 18.25
N GLU A 280 -17.43 9.95 17.39
CA GLU A 280 -17.96 8.63 17.69
C GLU A 280 -17.16 7.94 18.82
N LEU A 281 -15.84 8.09 18.82
CA LEU A 281 -14.97 7.60 19.90
C LEU A 281 -15.27 8.31 21.22
N GLU A 282 -15.46 9.64 21.21
CA GLU A 282 -15.85 10.41 22.40
C GLU A 282 -17.20 9.93 22.96
N LYS A 283 -18.19 9.69 22.11
CA LYS A 283 -19.49 9.13 22.53
C LYS A 283 -19.34 7.75 23.17
N ARG A 284 -18.53 6.88 22.58
CA ARG A 284 -18.25 5.55 23.13
C ARG A 284 -17.55 5.63 24.47
N LEU A 285 -16.59 6.56 24.61
CA LEU A 285 -15.90 6.80 25.87
C LEU A 285 -16.87 7.28 26.95
N GLN A 286 -17.73 8.26 26.65
CA GLN A 286 -18.76 8.74 27.57
C GLN A 286 -19.74 7.63 27.97
N ALA A 287 -20.16 6.79 27.03
CA ALA A 287 -21.03 5.65 27.32
C ALA A 287 -20.34 4.62 28.22
N ALA A 288 -19.05 4.35 27.99
CA ALA A 288 -18.25 3.46 28.83
C ALA A 288 -18.06 4.03 30.24
N GLU A 289 -17.79 5.32 30.39
CA GLU A 289 -17.68 6.02 31.67
C GLU A 289 -19.01 6.02 32.44
N ALA A 290 -20.13 6.29 31.75
CA ALA A 290 -21.46 6.23 32.36
C ALA A 290 -21.78 4.81 32.86
N ARG A 291 -21.48 3.79 32.06
CA ARG A 291 -21.66 2.38 32.44
C ARG A 291 -20.76 1.99 33.63
N LYS A 292 -19.50 2.46 33.64
CA LYS A 292 -18.58 2.26 34.78
C LYS A 292 -19.15 2.89 36.05
N LYS A 293 -19.63 4.14 35.98
CA LYS A 293 -20.23 4.84 37.11
C LYS A 293 -21.51 4.17 37.62
N GLU A 294 -22.32 3.63 36.71
CA GLU A 294 -23.51 2.84 37.07
C GLU A 294 -23.13 1.57 37.85
N LEU A 295 -22.12 0.84 37.37
CA LEU A 295 -21.60 -0.36 38.04
C LEU A 295 -20.99 -0.04 39.42
N GLU A 296 -20.23 1.04 39.54
CA GLU A 296 -19.69 1.52 40.82
C GLU A 296 -20.82 1.92 41.80
N SER A 297 -21.87 2.58 41.31
CA SER A 297 -23.03 2.98 42.12
C SER A 297 -23.91 1.80 42.58
N ARG A 298 -23.87 0.68 41.85
CA ARG A 298 -24.58 -0.56 42.17
C ARG A 298 -23.83 -1.45 43.17
N GLY A 299 -22.69 -1.00 43.69
CA GLY A 299 -21.94 -1.69 44.73
C GLY A 299 -21.08 -2.83 44.16
N GLY A 300 -20.12 -2.48 43.30
CA GLY A 300 -19.04 -3.41 42.94
C GLY A 300 -18.26 -3.83 44.19
N PHE A 301 -18.51 -5.05 44.65
CA PHE A 301 -17.64 -5.79 45.56
C PHE A 301 -16.25 -5.99 44.94
N VAL A 302 -15.27 -6.18 45.83
CA VAL A 302 -13.96 -6.84 45.64
C VAL A 302 -13.98 -7.89 44.54
#